data_AF-D7NA71-F1
#
_entry.id   AF-D7NA71-F1
#
_cell.length_a   1.000
_cell.length_b   1.000
_cell.length_c   1.000
_cell.angle_alpha   90.00
_cell.angle_beta   90.00
_cell.angle_gamma   90.00
#
_symmetry.space_group_name_H-M   'P 1'
#
loop_
_entity.id
_entity.type
_entity.pdbx_description
1 polymer ?
#
loop_
_entity_poly.entity_id
_entity_poly.type
_entity_poly.pdbx_seq_one_letter_code
_entity_poly.pdbx_strand_id
1 'polypeptide(L)'
;MKHNLLLFLLMSFFPFYSWGQASSEPVWTLLTDESELVDGGLYVMAGRVGHQFYGSHYQQMGAFFFYSSFLEGKNQGHASFRGVLPYCDLLRFEKQEGEWCIRNLTAEHADESHRFLCYDSEFPQLLKANYLINKGNRVTFAKENGVLNVSIGGKVLGYDREKMRYVLDKNAAKYARVEFYHIENSRLLLSDTLQLYCIDATAYVRLKRHFKSDCFNTLMLPFDMPDYKKVFGQGAVAYIPSEFTDGKLHFTKVEASLKAHTPYLLCGKLDDVEDDIHDFGLCKIYFKKDVSLEHTMSGVTFHGVYHSDKRSFFKGDYLFGDKKLFQPKDKEKIRLDAFRWYLSCKAPLKAGALRLSNIPLSLPSVSLSGQRTERIYTLEGRYVGSSLKKLPKGVYIKGGKKVAVR
;
A
#
# COMPACT_ATOMS: atom_id res chain seq x y z
N MET A 1 -17.79 5.58 -12.74
CA MET A 1 -16.35 5.62 -12.39
C MET A 1 -16.19 5.38 -10.89
N LYS A 2 -16.19 4.12 -10.44
CA LYS A 2 -16.00 3.74 -9.02
C LYS A 2 -14.53 3.43 -8.69
N HIS A 3 -13.57 4.01 -9.43
CA HIS A 3 -12.18 3.51 -9.46
C HIS A 3 -11.09 4.52 -9.08
N ASN A 4 -11.45 5.72 -8.63
CA ASN A 4 -10.45 6.72 -8.20
C ASN A 4 -10.32 6.83 -6.67
N LEU A 5 -10.97 5.93 -5.90
CA LEU A 5 -11.08 6.04 -4.44
C LEU A 5 -10.10 5.13 -3.66
N LEU A 6 -9.15 4.46 -4.31
CA LEU A 6 -8.36 3.40 -3.65
C LEU A 6 -7.04 3.85 -2.98
N LEU A 7 -6.65 5.13 -3.10
CA LEU A 7 -5.75 5.76 -2.12
C LEU A 7 -6.51 6.48 -1.00
N PHE A 8 -7.84 6.64 -1.13
CA PHE A 8 -8.67 7.41 -0.20
C PHE A 8 -9.31 6.59 0.93
N LEU A 9 -8.97 5.30 1.07
CA LEU A 9 -9.41 4.49 2.20
C LEU A 9 -8.22 3.76 2.80
N LEU A 10 -7.38 4.52 3.52
CA LEU A 10 -6.85 4.16 4.84
C LEU A 10 -6.00 5.28 5.48
N MET A 11 -6.41 6.55 5.31
CA MET A 11 -5.83 7.68 6.04
C MET A 11 -6.75 8.28 7.10
N SER A 12 -7.99 7.83 7.28
CA SER A 12 -8.84 8.23 8.42
C SER A 12 -10.00 7.24 8.58
N PHE A 13 -10.56 7.17 9.79
CA PHE A 13 -11.71 6.36 10.22
C PHE A 13 -11.36 4.95 10.73
N PHE A 14 -10.92 4.86 11.98
CA PHE A 14 -11.72 4.32 13.09
C PHE A 14 -11.11 4.83 14.41
N PRO A 15 -11.90 5.41 15.34
CA PRO A 15 -11.47 5.46 16.74
C PRO A 15 -11.52 4.02 17.27
N PHE A 16 -10.58 3.60 18.10
CA PHE A 16 -10.82 2.84 19.34
C PHE A 16 -9.46 2.49 20.00
N TYR A 17 -9.49 2.56 21.32
CA TYR A 17 -8.41 2.58 22.29
C TYR A 17 -7.61 1.28 22.38
N SER A 18 -6.30 1.38 22.65
CA SER A 18 -5.66 0.60 23.71
C SER A 18 -4.46 1.35 24.32
N TRP A 19 -4.28 1.21 25.63
CA TRP A 19 -3.31 1.92 26.45
C TRP A 19 -1.86 1.63 26.01
N GLY A 20 -1.04 2.68 25.92
CA GLY A 20 0.41 2.54 26.07
C GLY A 20 1.30 2.94 24.89
N GLN A 21 0.80 3.65 23.87
CA GLN A 21 1.59 4.53 22.99
C GLN A 21 0.61 5.45 22.26
N ALA A 22 0.87 6.76 22.23
CA ALA A 22 -0.09 7.76 21.78
C ALA A 22 -0.61 7.47 20.36
N SER A 23 -1.86 7.01 20.27
CA SER A 23 -2.62 6.86 19.03
C SER A 23 -3.07 8.23 18.53
N SER A 24 -2.15 9.11 18.12
CA SER A 24 -2.56 10.41 17.54
C SER A 24 -3.21 10.19 16.18
N GLU A 25 -4.45 10.66 15.97
CA GLU A 25 -5.05 10.76 14.63
C GLU A 25 -4.12 11.53 13.68
N PRO A 26 -4.22 11.32 12.35
CA PRO A 26 -3.51 12.20 11.42
C PRO A 26 -3.90 13.65 11.71
N VAL A 27 -2.91 14.52 11.69
CA VAL A 27 -3.09 15.95 11.94
C VAL A 27 -2.84 16.68 10.64
N TRP A 28 -3.72 17.59 10.29
CA TRP A 28 -3.59 18.43 9.11
C TRP A 28 -3.27 19.84 9.57
N THR A 29 -1.99 20.20 9.46
CA THR A 29 -1.50 21.50 9.90
C THR A 29 -1.37 22.41 8.69
N LEU A 30 -2.06 23.56 8.72
CA LEU A 30 -1.96 24.56 7.66
C LEU A 30 -0.52 25.06 7.57
N LEU A 31 0.03 25.04 6.36
CA LEU A 31 1.33 25.63 6.06
C LEU A 31 1.23 27.16 6.05
N THR A 32 1.95 27.82 6.94
CA THR A 32 1.99 29.29 7.09
C THR A 32 3.34 29.91 6.82
N ASP A 33 4.38 29.09 6.70
CA ASP A 33 5.75 29.51 6.43
C ASP A 33 6.53 28.47 5.62
N GLU A 34 7.54 28.89 4.85
CA GLU A 34 8.40 27.95 4.12
C GLU A 34 9.20 27.06 5.07
N SER A 35 9.59 27.56 6.25
CA SER A 35 10.37 26.81 7.24
C SER A 35 9.65 25.60 7.83
N GLU A 36 8.32 25.53 7.68
CA GLU A 36 7.48 24.41 8.11
C GLU A 36 7.46 23.24 7.09
N LEU A 37 8.08 23.43 5.91
CA LEU A 37 8.14 22.38 4.91
C LEU A 37 9.07 21.25 5.32
N VAL A 38 8.61 20.03 5.07
CA VAL A 38 9.38 18.80 5.24
C VAL A 38 9.72 18.26 3.86
N ASP A 39 11.01 18.06 3.61
CA ASP A 39 11.46 17.43 2.36
C ASP A 39 10.96 15.98 2.29
N GLY A 40 10.18 15.68 1.26
CA GLY A 40 9.44 14.43 1.13
C GLY A 40 8.13 14.36 1.94
N GLY A 41 7.72 15.46 2.58
CA GLY A 41 6.48 15.56 3.36
C GLY A 41 5.22 15.44 2.50
N LEU A 42 4.14 14.93 3.09
CA LEU A 42 2.85 14.74 2.41
C LEU A 42 1.90 15.90 2.69
N TYR A 43 1.25 16.39 1.64
CA TYR A 43 0.39 17.55 1.71
C TYR A 43 -0.89 17.34 0.90
N VAL A 44 -1.91 18.10 1.24
CA VAL A 44 -3.07 18.34 0.37
C VAL A 44 -3.20 19.84 0.13
N MET A 45 -3.66 20.22 -1.06
CA MET A 45 -3.99 21.62 -1.35
C MET A 45 -5.50 21.80 -1.45
N ALA A 46 -6.00 22.97 -1.06
CA ALA A 46 -7.40 23.34 -1.21
C ALA A 46 -7.54 24.83 -1.54
N GLY A 47 -8.48 25.17 -2.41
CA GLY A 47 -8.91 26.56 -2.64
C GLY A 47 -9.76 27.05 -1.48
N ARG A 48 -9.53 28.28 -1.02
CA ARG A 48 -10.23 28.90 0.13
C ARG A 48 -11.00 30.14 -0.31
N VAL A 49 -12.33 30.08 -0.27
CA VAL A 49 -13.21 31.24 -0.55
C VAL A 49 -14.10 31.49 0.66
N GLY A 50 -13.84 32.56 1.40
CA GLY A 50 -14.52 32.83 2.67
C GLY A 50 -14.36 31.65 3.63
N HIS A 51 -15.48 31.04 4.04
CA HIS A 51 -15.48 29.87 4.92
C HIS A 51 -15.55 28.53 4.18
N GLN A 52 -15.54 28.52 2.85
CA GLN A 52 -15.64 27.29 2.06
C GLN A 52 -14.28 26.82 1.54
N PHE A 53 -14.15 25.50 1.43
CA PHE A 53 -13.00 24.80 0.86
C PHE A 53 -13.38 24.13 -0.46
N TYR A 54 -12.45 24.12 -1.40
CA TYR A 54 -12.64 23.53 -2.73
C TYR A 54 -11.52 22.52 -3.01
N GLY A 55 -11.91 21.34 -3.52
CA GLY A 55 -11.00 20.22 -3.79
C GLY A 55 -9.99 20.52 -4.88
N SER A 56 -8.95 19.69 -5.01
CA SER A 56 -7.79 19.90 -5.88
C SER A 56 -7.49 18.66 -6.71
N HIS A 57 -8.43 18.25 -7.54
CA HIS A 57 -8.31 17.03 -8.32
C HIS A 57 -7.64 17.29 -9.68
N TYR A 58 -6.64 16.49 -10.02
CA TYR A 58 -6.06 16.47 -11.36
C TYR A 58 -6.93 15.64 -12.30
N GLN A 59 -7.50 16.28 -13.31
CA GLN A 59 -8.44 15.62 -14.21
C GLN A 59 -8.30 16.08 -15.66
N GLN A 60 -8.79 15.23 -16.55
CA GLN A 60 -8.91 15.54 -17.97
C GLN A 60 -10.22 16.28 -18.25
N MET A 61 -10.15 17.43 -18.93
CA MET A 61 -11.32 18.09 -19.50
C MET A 61 -11.05 18.43 -20.96
N GLY A 62 -11.77 17.78 -21.87
CA GLY A 62 -11.51 17.85 -23.30
C GLY A 62 -10.12 17.27 -23.62
N ALA A 63 -9.28 18.06 -24.31
CA ALA A 63 -7.94 17.67 -24.72
C ALA A 63 -6.84 17.97 -23.68
N PHE A 64 -7.19 18.48 -22.49
CA PHE A 64 -6.22 19.01 -21.54
C PHE A 64 -6.39 18.40 -20.15
N PHE A 65 -5.29 18.29 -19.42
CA PHE A 65 -5.27 17.91 -18.01
C PHE A 65 -4.85 19.10 -17.15
N PHE A 66 -5.60 19.35 -16.07
CA PHE A 66 -5.33 20.43 -15.12
C PHE A 66 -6.01 20.17 -13.77
N TYR A 67 -5.63 20.96 -12.76
CA TYR A 67 -6.22 20.87 -11.43
C TYR A 67 -7.51 21.68 -11.34
N SER A 68 -8.57 21.04 -10.84
CA SER A 68 -9.87 21.65 -10.69
C SER A 68 -10.64 21.07 -9.51
N SER A 69 -11.58 21.86 -8.98
CA SER A 69 -12.55 21.41 -7.97
C SER A 69 -13.84 20.87 -8.60
N PHE A 70 -13.92 20.89 -9.93
CA PHE A 70 -15.10 20.45 -10.67
C PHE A 70 -15.16 18.92 -10.69
N LEU A 71 -16.21 18.33 -10.12
CA LEU A 71 -16.39 16.87 -10.06
C LEU A 71 -17.79 16.52 -10.55
N GLU A 72 -17.88 15.59 -11.51
CA GLU A 72 -19.14 15.08 -12.06
C GLU A 72 -20.15 16.18 -12.47
N GLY A 73 -19.66 17.29 -13.03
CA GLY A 73 -20.54 18.37 -13.49
C GLY A 73 -20.89 19.41 -12.42
N LYS A 74 -20.35 19.31 -11.20
CA LYS A 74 -20.67 20.23 -10.09
C LYS A 74 -19.41 20.71 -9.37
N ASN A 75 -19.48 21.93 -8.86
CA ASN A 75 -18.52 22.45 -7.89
C ASN A 75 -19.20 22.49 -6.52
N GLN A 76 -18.62 21.80 -5.55
CA GLN A 76 -19.15 21.78 -4.19
C GLN A 76 -18.12 22.43 -3.27
N GLY A 77 -18.46 23.61 -2.75
CA GLY A 77 -17.73 24.20 -1.65
C GLY A 77 -18.07 23.45 -0.37
N HIS A 78 -17.06 23.06 0.40
CA HIS A 78 -17.22 22.34 1.65
C HIS A 78 -17.08 23.30 2.83
N ALA A 79 -17.99 23.21 3.80
CA ALA A 79 -17.98 24.07 4.99
C ALA A 79 -16.80 23.78 5.95
N SER A 80 -16.17 22.61 5.82
CA SER A 80 -15.04 22.21 6.65
C SER A 80 -13.93 21.61 5.82
N PHE A 81 -12.69 21.77 6.30
CA PHE A 81 -11.52 21.22 5.64
C PHE A 81 -11.58 19.68 5.58
N ARG A 82 -11.98 19.03 6.68
CA ARG A 82 -12.17 17.57 6.72
C ARG A 82 -13.18 17.08 5.68
N GLY A 83 -14.19 17.88 5.36
CA GLY A 83 -15.19 17.57 4.35
C GLY A 83 -14.66 17.66 2.91
N VAL A 84 -13.64 18.49 2.65
CA VAL A 84 -13.04 18.61 1.30
C VAL A 84 -12.00 17.55 1.00
N LEU A 85 -11.39 16.93 2.02
CA LEU A 85 -10.28 15.99 1.88
C LEU A 85 -10.52 14.93 0.78
N PRO A 86 -11.67 14.22 0.70
CA PRO A 86 -11.92 13.19 -0.33
C PRO A 86 -11.81 13.66 -1.79
N TYR A 87 -11.73 14.97 -2.00
CA TYR A 87 -11.72 15.63 -3.30
C TYR A 87 -10.38 16.34 -3.59
N CYS A 88 -9.36 16.11 -2.76
CA CYS A 88 -8.01 16.64 -2.93
C CYS A 88 -7.05 15.55 -3.38
N ASP A 89 -6.16 15.87 -4.31
CA ASP A 89 -5.04 14.99 -4.63
C ASP A 89 -3.96 15.04 -3.54
N LEU A 90 -3.23 13.93 -3.39
CA LEU A 90 -2.11 13.84 -2.47
C LEU A 90 -0.84 14.38 -3.13
N LEU A 91 -0.21 15.33 -2.46
CA LEU A 91 0.97 16.03 -2.94
C LEU A 91 2.19 15.70 -2.06
N ARG A 92 3.38 15.80 -2.65
CA ARG A 92 4.65 15.70 -1.94
C ARG A 92 5.49 16.91 -2.27
N PHE A 93 5.85 17.70 -1.26
CA PHE A 93 6.90 18.70 -1.42
C PHE A 93 8.25 17.99 -1.33
N GLU A 94 9.11 18.22 -2.30
CA GLU A 94 10.44 17.60 -2.33
C GLU A 94 11.48 18.53 -2.94
N LYS A 95 12.72 18.41 -2.48
CA LYS A 95 13.84 19.10 -3.10
C LYS A 95 14.40 18.29 -4.25
N GLN A 96 14.53 18.95 -5.39
CA GLN A 96 15.16 18.42 -6.60
C GLN A 96 16.26 19.39 -7.00
N GLU A 97 17.50 18.91 -7.02
CA GLU A 97 18.69 19.76 -7.27
C GLU A 97 18.79 20.94 -6.28
N GLY A 98 18.31 20.74 -5.04
CA GLY A 98 18.32 21.75 -3.98
C GLY A 98 17.12 22.71 -3.99
N GLU A 99 16.28 22.69 -5.03
CA GLU A 99 15.11 23.56 -5.18
C GLU A 99 13.80 22.82 -4.92
N TRP A 100 12.81 23.50 -4.32
CA TRP A 100 11.50 22.90 -4.05
C TRP A 100 10.71 22.63 -5.33
N CYS A 101 10.08 21.45 -5.37
CA CYS A 101 9.11 21.03 -6.36
C CYS A 101 7.92 20.39 -5.64
N ILE A 102 6.74 20.36 -6.30
CA ILE A 102 5.57 19.63 -5.80
C ILE A 102 5.26 18.49 -6.76
N ARG A 103 5.28 17.27 -6.25
CA ARG A 103 4.89 16.05 -6.97
C ARG A 103 3.45 15.68 -6.61
N ASN A 104 2.63 15.31 -7.58
CA ASN A 104 1.30 14.74 -7.36
C ASN A 104 1.38 13.21 -7.40
N LEU A 105 1.17 12.61 -6.23
CA LEU A 105 1.23 11.17 -6.04
C LEU A 105 -0.03 10.47 -6.56
N THR A 106 -1.18 11.15 -6.58
CA THR A 106 -2.44 10.62 -7.13
C THR A 106 -2.38 10.54 -8.65
N ALA A 107 -1.85 11.56 -9.34
CA ALA A 107 -1.75 11.59 -10.81
C ALA A 107 -0.69 10.63 -11.35
N GLU A 108 0.48 10.51 -10.69
CA GLU A 108 1.56 9.59 -11.09
C GLU A 108 1.09 8.13 -11.17
N HIS A 109 0.14 7.73 -10.32
CA HIS A 109 -0.48 6.40 -10.38
C HIS A 109 -1.23 6.16 -11.70
N ALA A 110 -1.93 7.18 -12.19
CA ALA A 110 -2.74 7.07 -13.40
C ALA A 110 -1.89 7.16 -14.68
N ASP A 111 -0.86 8.01 -14.68
CA ASP A 111 0.02 8.23 -15.82
C ASP A 111 1.36 8.81 -15.34
N GLU A 112 2.45 8.08 -15.61
CA GLU A 112 3.79 8.51 -15.22
C GLU A 112 4.18 9.83 -15.88
N SER A 113 3.55 10.28 -16.97
CA SER A 113 3.88 11.54 -17.65
C SER A 113 3.44 12.82 -16.90
N HIS A 114 2.68 12.70 -15.80
CA HIS A 114 2.07 13.82 -15.09
C HIS A 114 2.45 13.85 -13.59
N ARG A 115 3.75 13.99 -13.29
CA ARG A 115 4.29 13.86 -11.93
C ARG A 115 4.38 15.18 -11.17
N PHE A 116 4.94 16.21 -11.79
CA PHE A 116 5.29 17.45 -11.10
C PHE A 116 4.36 18.57 -11.49
N LEU A 117 3.82 19.28 -10.50
CA LEU A 117 3.05 20.50 -10.76
C LEU A 117 3.91 21.48 -11.55
N CYS A 118 3.34 22.09 -12.58
CA CYS A 118 4.07 22.99 -13.46
C CYS A 118 3.24 24.19 -13.92
N TYR A 119 3.95 25.28 -14.17
CA TYR A 119 3.54 26.32 -15.10
C TYR A 119 3.89 25.89 -16.52
N ASP A 120 2.93 26.02 -17.43
CA ASP A 120 3.07 25.74 -18.86
C ASP A 120 2.75 27.01 -19.66
N SER A 121 3.72 27.49 -20.43
CA SER A 121 3.57 28.71 -21.23
C SER A 121 2.61 28.57 -22.40
N GLU A 122 2.36 27.35 -22.89
CA GLU A 122 1.37 27.09 -23.95
C GLU A 122 -0.06 27.19 -23.42
N PHE A 123 -0.24 26.93 -22.12
CA PHE A 123 -1.52 26.99 -21.43
C PHE A 123 -1.44 27.97 -20.26
N PRO A 124 -1.23 29.26 -20.54
CA PRO A 124 -1.10 30.26 -19.49
C PRO A 124 -2.35 30.25 -18.62
N GLN A 125 -2.16 30.40 -17.31
CA GLN A 125 -3.21 30.37 -16.26
C GLN A 125 -3.74 28.99 -15.87
N LEU A 126 -3.26 27.87 -16.41
CA LEU A 126 -3.60 26.54 -15.87
C LEU A 126 -2.50 26.04 -14.94
N LEU A 127 -2.88 25.48 -13.78
CA LEU A 127 -2.00 24.58 -13.06
C LEU A 127 -2.06 23.21 -13.72
N LYS A 128 -0.92 22.73 -14.22
CA LYS A 128 -0.79 21.43 -14.90
C LYS A 128 0.20 20.54 -14.15
N ALA A 129 0.40 19.33 -14.66
CA ALA A 129 1.52 18.49 -14.27
C ALA A 129 2.32 18.03 -15.49
N ASN A 130 3.62 17.75 -15.33
CA ASN A 130 4.48 17.23 -16.38
C ASN A 130 5.47 16.17 -15.85
N TYR A 131 6.16 15.49 -16.78
CA TYR A 131 7.06 14.39 -16.46
C TYR A 131 8.42 14.87 -15.96
N LEU A 132 8.99 15.83 -16.68
CA LEU A 132 10.37 16.29 -16.50
C LEU A 132 10.40 17.55 -15.66
N ILE A 133 11.30 17.53 -14.68
CA ILE A 133 11.65 18.70 -13.90
C ILE A 133 12.29 19.74 -14.82
N ASN A 134 11.76 20.95 -14.77
CA ASN A 134 12.33 22.12 -15.42
C ASN A 134 11.98 23.39 -14.61
N LYS A 135 12.37 24.57 -15.12
CA LYS A 135 12.12 25.86 -14.45
C LYS A 135 10.64 26.12 -14.15
N GLY A 136 9.73 25.59 -14.96
CA GLY A 136 8.28 25.67 -14.77
C GLY A 136 7.76 24.89 -13.55
N ASN A 137 8.56 24.01 -12.95
CA ASN A 137 8.19 23.22 -11.77
C ASN A 137 8.68 23.82 -10.45
N ARG A 138 9.59 24.80 -10.51
CA ARG A 138 10.23 25.33 -9.30
C ARG A 138 9.24 26.09 -8.46
N VAL A 139 9.26 25.78 -7.17
CA VAL A 139 8.35 26.34 -6.18
C VAL A 139 9.09 27.36 -5.35
N THR A 140 8.50 28.55 -5.22
CA THR A 140 9.01 29.61 -4.35
C THR A 140 7.90 30.13 -3.46
N PHE A 141 8.27 30.71 -2.33
CA PHE A 141 7.34 31.16 -1.31
C PHE A 141 7.53 32.64 -1.03
N ALA A 142 6.42 33.33 -0.77
CA ALA A 142 6.43 34.71 -0.34
C ALA A 142 5.36 34.91 0.73
N LYS A 143 5.68 35.64 1.80
CA LYS A 143 4.72 35.95 2.85
C LYS A 143 4.26 37.38 2.71
N GLU A 144 2.98 37.57 2.44
CA GLU A 144 2.36 38.89 2.25
C GLU A 144 1.19 39.02 3.22
N ASN A 145 1.20 40.04 4.08
CA ASN A 145 0.16 40.27 5.10
C ASN A 145 -0.14 39.02 5.97
N GLY A 146 0.90 38.24 6.29
CA GLY A 146 0.78 37.01 7.09
C GLY A 146 0.27 35.79 6.30
N VAL A 147 -0.02 35.93 5.01
CA VAL A 147 -0.45 34.84 4.13
C VAL A 147 0.74 34.31 3.34
N LEU A 148 0.94 32.99 3.38
CA LEU A 148 1.92 32.31 2.55
C LEU A 148 1.37 32.16 1.12
N ASN A 149 1.99 32.86 0.18
CA ASN A 149 1.77 32.70 -1.25
C ASN A 149 2.78 31.69 -1.80
N VAL A 150 2.27 30.72 -2.56
CA VAL A 150 3.09 29.72 -3.25
C VAL A 150 3.13 30.08 -4.73
N SER A 151 4.33 30.10 -5.31
CA SER A 151 4.52 30.31 -6.74
C SER A 151 5.13 29.07 -7.37
N ILE A 152 4.69 28.71 -8.58
CA ILE A 152 5.21 27.60 -9.37
C ILE A 152 5.62 28.16 -10.73
N GLY A 153 6.87 27.94 -11.14
CA GLY A 153 7.42 28.50 -12.38
C GLY A 153 7.41 30.02 -12.42
N GLY A 154 7.55 30.68 -11.26
CA GLY A 154 7.52 32.14 -11.14
C GLY A 154 6.13 32.77 -11.35
N LYS A 155 5.06 31.99 -11.15
CA LYS A 155 3.66 32.46 -11.16
C LYS A 155 3.00 32.08 -9.84
N VAL A 156 2.23 33.00 -9.27
CA VAL A 156 1.51 32.77 -8.03
C VAL A 156 0.34 31.83 -8.27
N LEU A 157 0.21 30.83 -7.41
CA LEU A 157 -0.87 29.87 -7.40
C LEU A 157 -2.12 30.49 -6.78
N GLY A 158 -3.25 30.39 -7.50
CA GLY A 158 -4.55 30.86 -7.04
C GLY A 158 -5.67 29.88 -7.40
N TYR A 159 -6.83 30.10 -6.82
CA TYR A 159 -8.07 29.39 -7.17
C TYR A 159 -9.06 30.35 -7.84
N ASP A 160 -9.40 30.07 -9.10
CA ASP A 160 -10.42 30.78 -9.86
C ASP A 160 -11.78 30.15 -9.55
N ARG A 161 -12.58 30.80 -8.70
CA ARG A 161 -13.89 30.30 -8.30
C ARG A 161 -14.92 30.30 -9.43
N GLU A 162 -14.79 31.21 -10.38
CA GLU A 162 -15.73 31.37 -11.49
C GLU A 162 -15.52 30.24 -12.50
N LYS A 163 -14.25 29.89 -12.74
CA LYS A 163 -13.86 28.76 -13.61
C LYS A 163 -13.63 27.45 -12.87
N MET A 164 -13.74 27.47 -11.54
CA MET A 164 -13.66 26.30 -10.64
C MET A 164 -12.34 25.53 -10.80
N ARG A 165 -11.22 26.25 -10.95
CA ARG A 165 -9.92 25.65 -11.28
C ARG A 165 -8.74 26.34 -10.60
N TYR A 166 -7.65 25.62 -10.48
CA TYR A 166 -6.38 26.16 -9.97
C TYR A 166 -5.61 26.79 -11.12
N VAL A 167 -5.07 27.98 -10.85
CA VAL A 167 -4.46 28.83 -11.86
C VAL A 167 -3.10 29.32 -11.41
N LEU A 168 -2.25 29.61 -12.38
CA LEU A 168 -0.94 30.21 -12.18
C LEU A 168 -0.90 31.57 -12.90
N ASP A 169 -0.83 32.66 -12.13
CA ASP A 169 -0.88 34.02 -12.66
C ASP A 169 0.20 34.91 -12.03
N LYS A 170 0.52 36.05 -12.65
CA LYS A 170 1.41 37.06 -12.06
C LYS A 170 0.73 37.83 -10.92
N ASN A 171 -0.60 37.95 -10.95
CA ASN A 171 -1.35 38.72 -9.97
C ASN A 171 -2.13 37.81 -9.00
N ALA A 172 -1.57 37.63 -7.80
CA ALA A 172 -2.17 36.85 -6.72
C ALA A 172 -3.55 37.36 -6.30
N ALA A 173 -3.75 38.69 -6.28
CA ALA A 173 -4.94 39.32 -5.72
C ALA A 173 -6.23 39.07 -6.53
N LYS A 174 -6.11 38.57 -7.76
CA LYS A 174 -7.25 38.27 -8.63
C LYS A 174 -7.98 37.00 -8.22
N TYR A 175 -7.31 36.09 -7.52
CA TYR A 175 -7.79 34.74 -7.27
C TYR A 175 -7.93 34.48 -5.78
N ALA A 176 -8.76 33.50 -5.45
CA ALA A 176 -8.88 33.04 -4.09
C ALA A 176 -7.58 32.34 -3.66
N ARG A 177 -7.28 32.41 -2.35
CA ARG A 177 -6.09 31.80 -1.77
C ARG A 177 -6.12 30.28 -1.96
N VAL A 178 -4.94 29.70 -2.18
CA VAL A 178 -4.72 28.26 -2.07
C VAL A 178 -3.98 27.97 -0.77
N GLU A 179 -4.50 27.01 -0.02
CA GLU A 179 -3.96 26.57 1.27
C GLU A 179 -3.37 25.17 1.12
N PHE A 180 -2.19 24.95 1.71
CA PHE A 180 -1.54 23.65 1.80
C PHE A 180 -1.58 23.17 3.23
N TYR A 181 -1.90 21.90 3.43
CA TYR A 181 -1.94 21.29 4.75
C TYR A 181 -0.97 20.14 4.81
N HIS A 182 0.02 20.25 5.69
CA HIS A 182 0.95 19.17 5.99
C HIS A 182 0.20 18.06 6.72
N ILE A 183 0.37 16.83 6.26
CA ILE A 183 -0.22 15.64 6.89
C ILE A 183 0.82 15.05 7.84
N GLU A 184 0.67 15.36 9.11
CA GLU A 184 1.48 14.80 10.19
C GLU A 184 0.84 13.51 10.72
N ASN A 185 1.67 12.64 11.29
CA ASN A 185 1.24 11.34 11.84
C ASN A 185 0.48 10.47 10.81
N SER A 186 0.81 10.61 9.52
CA SER A 186 0.26 9.76 8.47
C SER A 186 0.61 8.31 8.75
N ARG A 187 -0.43 7.50 9.03
CA ARG A 187 -0.30 6.06 9.17
C ARG A 187 -0.79 5.40 7.90
N LEU A 188 0.10 4.67 7.23
CA LEU A 188 -0.27 3.82 6.12
C LEU A 188 -0.68 2.45 6.66
N LEU A 189 -1.96 2.12 6.60
CA LEU A 189 -2.40 0.73 6.80
C LEU A 189 -2.35 0.00 5.47
N LEU A 190 -1.37 -0.88 5.34
CA LEU A 190 -1.33 -1.90 4.31
C LEU A 190 -2.30 -3.03 4.68
N SER A 191 -2.87 -3.71 3.70
CA SER A 191 -3.65 -4.94 3.91
C SER A 191 -3.31 -5.99 2.87
N ASP A 192 -3.50 -7.25 3.20
CA ASP A 192 -3.32 -8.36 2.26
C ASP A 192 -4.34 -8.33 1.09
N THR A 193 -5.42 -7.55 1.22
CA THR A 193 -6.38 -7.26 0.16
C THR A 193 -6.03 -6.05 -0.70
N LEU A 194 -5.00 -5.27 -0.33
CA LEU A 194 -4.59 -4.05 -1.03
C LEU A 194 -3.99 -4.35 -2.40
N GLN A 195 -4.05 -3.35 -3.28
CA GLN A 195 -3.34 -3.31 -4.55
C GLN A 195 -2.34 -2.15 -4.51
N LEU A 196 -1.09 -2.46 -4.18
CA LEU A 196 -0.02 -1.47 -4.09
C LEU A 196 0.72 -1.38 -5.42
N TYR A 197 0.42 -0.35 -6.21
CA TYR A 197 0.96 -0.12 -7.55
C TYR A 197 2.30 0.63 -7.57
N CYS A 198 2.40 1.68 -6.77
CA CYS A 198 3.63 2.40 -6.53
C CYS A 198 3.52 3.14 -5.18
N ILE A 199 4.65 3.37 -4.55
CA ILE A 199 4.78 4.20 -3.35
C ILE A 199 6.23 4.65 -3.22
N ASP A 200 6.43 5.88 -2.77
CA ASP A 200 7.73 6.40 -2.37
C ASP A 200 7.45 7.42 -1.26
N ALA A 201 7.57 6.98 -0.01
CA ALA A 201 7.14 7.77 1.13
C ALA A 201 7.85 7.35 2.41
N THR A 202 7.98 8.29 3.35
CA THR A 202 8.31 7.97 4.74
C THR A 202 7.04 8.15 5.57
N ALA A 203 6.55 7.07 6.17
CA ALA A 203 5.29 7.07 6.92
C ALA A 203 5.30 6.03 8.04
N TYR A 204 4.42 6.19 9.03
CA TYR A 204 4.19 5.13 10.03
C TYR A 204 3.40 4.00 9.37
N VAL A 205 3.93 2.78 9.37
CA VAL A 205 3.33 1.66 8.64
C VAL A 205 2.68 0.67 9.57
N ARG A 206 1.47 0.26 9.22
CA ARG A 206 0.78 -0.90 9.80
C ARG A 206 0.44 -1.90 8.70
N LEU A 207 0.39 -3.19 9.01
CA LEU A 207 -0.10 -4.24 8.10
C LEU A 207 -1.23 -4.99 8.78
N LYS A 208 -2.42 -4.96 8.18
CA LYS A 208 -3.52 -5.86 8.54
C LYS A 208 -3.35 -7.18 7.81
N ARG A 209 -2.93 -8.21 8.54
CA ARG A 209 -2.75 -9.57 8.03
C ARG A 209 -2.61 -10.56 9.18
N HIS A 210 -3.41 -11.62 9.14
CA HIS A 210 -3.25 -12.74 10.08
C HIS A 210 -1.99 -13.56 9.78
N PHE A 211 -1.10 -13.69 10.77
CA PHE A 211 0.04 -14.61 10.71
C PHE A 211 -0.19 -15.78 11.67
N LYS A 212 -0.14 -17.00 11.14
CA LYS A 212 -0.40 -18.20 11.92
C LYS A 212 0.88 -18.68 12.61
N SER A 213 0.83 -18.81 13.93
CA SER A 213 1.86 -19.51 14.71
C SER A 213 2.05 -20.95 14.22
N ASP A 214 3.29 -21.44 14.34
CA ASP A 214 3.74 -22.77 13.92
C ASP A 214 3.49 -23.12 12.45
N CYS A 215 3.17 -22.14 11.61
CA CYS A 215 2.95 -22.32 10.17
C CYS A 215 3.96 -21.50 9.37
N PHE A 216 4.05 -21.79 8.07
CA PHE A 216 4.86 -21.02 7.15
C PHE A 216 4.05 -19.86 6.58
N ASN A 217 4.43 -18.64 6.94
CA ASN A 217 3.85 -17.42 6.43
C ASN A 217 4.83 -16.76 5.45
N THR A 218 4.46 -16.63 4.17
CA THR A 218 5.30 -15.94 3.18
C THR A 218 5.18 -14.43 3.37
N LEU A 219 6.30 -13.72 3.45
CA LEU A 219 6.34 -12.28 3.68
C LEU A 219 7.31 -11.64 2.69
N MET A 220 6.85 -10.58 2.01
CA MET A 220 7.69 -9.67 1.26
C MET A 220 7.14 -8.26 1.45
N LEU A 221 7.97 -7.32 1.90
CA LEU A 221 7.56 -5.96 2.26
C LEU A 221 8.25 -4.91 1.39
N PRO A 222 7.61 -3.77 1.08
CA PRO A 222 8.20 -2.69 0.28
C PRO A 222 9.09 -1.74 1.12
N PHE A 223 9.64 -2.22 2.24
CA PHE A 223 10.48 -1.45 3.15
C PHE A 223 11.38 -2.40 3.96
N ASP A 224 12.49 -1.86 4.45
CA ASP A 224 13.39 -2.54 5.38
C ASP A 224 12.75 -2.59 6.78
N MET A 225 12.96 -3.70 7.50
CA MET A 225 12.53 -3.88 8.88
C MET A 225 13.74 -4.26 9.74
N PRO A 226 14.28 -3.34 10.55
CA PRO A 226 15.52 -3.57 11.31
C PRO A 226 15.44 -4.69 12.35
N ASP A 227 14.26 -4.91 12.94
CA ASP A 227 14.04 -5.92 13.96
C ASP A 227 12.63 -6.52 13.84
N TYR A 228 12.53 -7.67 13.20
CA TYR A 228 11.22 -8.32 12.99
C TYR A 228 10.59 -8.86 14.28
N LYS A 229 11.39 -9.12 15.31
CA LYS A 229 10.89 -9.69 16.57
C LYS A 229 10.16 -8.66 17.43
N LYS A 230 10.44 -7.37 17.23
CA LYS A 230 9.63 -6.29 17.82
C LYS A 230 8.20 -6.25 17.30
N VAL A 231 7.98 -6.70 16.06
CA VAL A 231 6.68 -6.64 15.39
C VAL A 231 5.91 -7.96 15.51
N PHE A 232 6.62 -9.09 15.39
CA PHE A 232 6.01 -10.42 15.34
C PHE A 232 6.21 -11.25 16.62
N GLY A 233 6.94 -10.72 17.60
CA GLY A 233 7.21 -11.37 18.87
C GLY A 233 8.57 -12.07 18.95
N GLN A 234 9.05 -12.28 20.18
CA GLN A 234 10.36 -12.89 20.44
C GLN A 234 10.45 -14.36 20.00
N GLY A 235 9.31 -15.05 19.92
CA GLY A 235 9.21 -16.42 19.42
C GLY A 235 9.18 -16.53 17.89
N ALA A 236 9.13 -15.40 17.17
CA ALA A 236 9.17 -15.37 15.73
C ALA A 236 10.54 -15.78 15.18
N VAL A 237 10.52 -16.50 14.07
CA VAL A 237 11.71 -16.90 13.32
C VAL A 237 11.49 -16.62 11.85
N ALA A 238 12.39 -15.85 11.25
CA ALA A 238 12.38 -15.60 9.82
C ALA A 238 13.49 -16.39 9.11
N TYR A 239 13.21 -16.82 7.89
CA TYR A 239 14.13 -17.54 7.02
C TYR A 239 14.18 -16.90 5.63
N ILE A 240 15.36 -16.87 5.02
CA ILE A 240 15.61 -16.38 3.66
C ILE A 240 16.05 -17.55 2.77
N PRO A 241 15.59 -17.65 1.51
CA PRO A 241 16.13 -18.63 0.56
C PRO A 241 17.64 -18.47 0.40
N SER A 242 18.39 -19.57 0.43
CA SER A 242 19.86 -19.54 0.40
C SER A 242 20.49 -20.45 -0.64
N GLU A 243 19.88 -21.59 -0.93
CA GLU A 243 20.41 -22.52 -1.95
C GLU A 243 19.31 -23.39 -2.57
N PHE A 244 19.48 -23.78 -3.84
CA PHE A 244 18.71 -24.86 -4.45
C PHE A 244 19.65 -25.92 -5.04
N THR A 245 19.73 -27.08 -4.39
CA THR A 245 20.60 -28.20 -4.76
C THR A 245 19.87 -29.52 -4.61
N ASP A 246 20.17 -30.48 -5.48
CA ASP A 246 19.58 -31.83 -5.48
C ASP A 246 18.04 -31.88 -5.47
N GLY A 247 17.36 -30.85 -5.98
CA GLY A 247 15.90 -30.74 -5.98
C GLY A 247 15.30 -30.39 -4.61
N LYS A 248 16.13 -29.84 -3.72
CA LYS A 248 15.75 -29.34 -2.39
C LYS A 248 16.05 -27.85 -2.32
N LEU A 249 15.14 -27.12 -1.68
CA LEU A 249 15.23 -25.70 -1.42
C LEU A 249 15.66 -25.46 0.03
N HIS A 250 16.78 -24.77 0.18
CA HIS A 250 17.39 -24.47 1.46
C HIS A 250 17.08 -23.03 1.87
N PHE A 251 16.85 -22.85 3.16
CA PHE A 251 16.68 -21.56 3.78
C PHE A 251 17.61 -21.40 4.99
N THR A 252 18.17 -20.21 5.10
CA THR A 252 19.00 -19.79 6.22
C THR A 252 18.19 -18.90 7.16
N LYS A 253 18.38 -19.09 8.47
CA LYS A 253 17.74 -18.25 9.49
C LYS A 253 18.24 -16.81 9.38
N VAL A 254 17.33 -15.86 9.55
CA VAL A 254 17.64 -14.43 9.61
C VAL A 254 17.70 -13.99 11.07
N GLU A 255 18.81 -13.34 11.44
CA GLU A 255 19.07 -13.02 12.85
C GLU A 255 18.24 -11.84 13.38
N ALA A 256 18.07 -10.76 12.60
CA ALA A 256 17.33 -9.58 13.07
C ALA A 256 16.58 -8.81 11.98
N SER A 257 17.26 -8.39 10.92
CA SER A 257 16.71 -7.44 9.95
C SER A 257 16.18 -8.12 8.69
N LEU A 258 15.00 -7.70 8.23
CA LEU A 258 14.46 -8.06 6.91
C LEU A 258 14.65 -6.90 5.93
N LYS A 259 14.92 -7.22 4.66
CA LYS A 259 15.14 -6.25 3.60
C LYS A 259 13.92 -6.08 2.71
N ALA A 260 13.75 -4.87 2.18
CA ALA A 260 12.71 -4.56 1.21
C ALA A 260 12.79 -5.52 0.01
N HIS A 261 11.63 -5.84 -0.57
CA HIS A 261 11.49 -6.64 -1.79
C HIS A 261 12.12 -8.04 -1.74
N THR A 262 12.44 -8.54 -0.55
CA THR A 262 13.11 -9.83 -0.36
C THR A 262 12.12 -10.87 0.15
N PRO A 263 12.09 -12.10 -0.42
CA PRO A 263 11.16 -13.14 0.03
C PRO A 263 11.63 -13.75 1.35
N TYR A 264 10.79 -13.67 2.38
CA TYR A 264 11.02 -14.30 3.68
C TYR A 264 9.93 -15.30 4.04
N LEU A 265 10.32 -16.36 4.75
CA LEU A 265 9.40 -17.30 5.38
C LEU A 265 9.39 -17.05 6.89
N LEU A 266 8.25 -16.62 7.42
CA LEU A 266 8.04 -16.33 8.84
C LEU A 266 7.28 -17.48 9.51
N CYS A 267 7.80 -17.98 10.63
CA CYS A 267 7.19 -19.04 11.45
C CYS A 267 7.56 -18.89 12.94
N GLY A 268 7.29 -19.92 13.75
CA GLY A 268 7.53 -19.92 15.19
C GLY A 268 6.29 -19.52 15.98
N LYS A 269 6.50 -19.11 17.24
CA LYS A 269 5.44 -18.59 18.10
C LYS A 269 5.34 -17.08 17.87
N LEU A 270 4.34 -16.68 17.10
CA LEU A 270 4.07 -15.28 16.78
C LEU A 270 3.14 -14.69 17.84
N ASP A 271 3.31 -13.40 18.12
CA ASP A 271 2.42 -12.69 19.04
C ASP A 271 1.02 -12.55 18.42
N ASP A 272 0.00 -12.81 19.24
CA ASP A 272 -1.38 -12.50 18.88
C ASP A 272 -1.57 -10.99 19.02
N VAL A 273 -1.90 -10.33 17.91
CA VAL A 273 -2.17 -8.89 17.88
C VAL A 273 -3.65 -8.64 17.61
N GLU A 274 -4.18 -7.58 18.21
CA GLU A 274 -5.58 -7.20 18.01
C GLU A 274 -5.86 -6.91 16.53
N ASP A 275 -7.00 -7.42 16.04
CA ASP A 275 -7.47 -7.28 14.65
C ASP A 275 -6.48 -7.71 13.54
N ASP A 276 -5.45 -8.49 13.90
CA ASP A 276 -4.34 -8.86 13.02
C ASP A 276 -3.58 -7.64 12.46
N ILE A 277 -3.50 -6.54 13.22
CA ILE A 277 -2.82 -5.31 12.81
C ILE A 277 -1.43 -5.24 13.45
N HIS A 278 -0.39 -5.37 12.62
CA HIS A 278 1.00 -5.27 13.02
C HIS A 278 1.53 -3.85 12.79
N ASP A 279 2.15 -3.23 13.79
CA ASP A 279 2.77 -1.90 13.69
C ASP A 279 4.28 -2.01 13.47
N PHE A 280 4.77 -1.38 12.40
CA PHE A 280 6.18 -1.37 12.00
C PHE A 280 6.87 -0.04 12.35
N GLY A 281 6.12 0.95 12.85
CA GLY A 281 6.63 2.28 13.09
C GLY A 281 6.95 3.05 11.81
N LEU A 282 7.80 4.07 11.93
CA LEU A 282 8.21 4.92 10.81
C LEU A 282 9.10 4.14 9.84
N CYS A 283 8.63 3.95 8.60
CA CYS A 283 9.34 3.23 7.55
C CYS A 283 9.56 4.12 6.33
N LYS A 284 10.71 3.96 5.67
CA LYS A 284 10.91 4.43 4.30
C LYS A 284 10.41 3.35 3.35
N ILE A 285 9.28 3.61 2.70
CA ILE A 285 8.58 2.69 1.82
C ILE A 285 8.85 3.08 0.38
N TYR A 286 9.21 2.10 -0.44
CA TYR A 286 9.47 2.31 -1.85
C TYR A 286 8.95 1.13 -2.65
N PHE A 287 8.22 1.38 -3.73
CA PHE A 287 7.88 0.41 -4.76
C PHE A 287 7.50 1.17 -6.04
N LYS A 288 8.06 0.75 -7.17
CA LYS A 288 7.70 1.24 -8.50
C LYS A 288 7.62 0.06 -9.46
N LYS A 289 6.98 0.24 -10.62
CA LYS A 289 6.77 -0.85 -11.59
C LYS A 289 8.07 -1.47 -12.12
N ASP A 290 9.17 -0.73 -12.12
CA ASP A 290 10.50 -1.18 -12.53
C ASP A 290 11.25 -1.96 -11.44
N VAL A 291 10.76 -1.93 -10.20
CA VAL A 291 11.32 -2.77 -9.12
C VAL A 291 10.91 -4.22 -9.36
N SER A 292 11.89 -5.07 -9.64
CA SER A 292 11.67 -6.51 -9.73
C SER A 292 11.24 -7.06 -8.38
N LEU A 293 10.10 -7.77 -8.38
CA LEU A 293 9.65 -8.60 -7.25
C LEU A 293 10.09 -10.05 -7.42
N GLU A 294 10.93 -10.33 -8.43
CA GLU A 294 11.49 -11.65 -8.67
C GLU A 294 12.88 -11.78 -8.05
N HIS A 295 13.08 -12.86 -7.32
CA HIS A 295 14.38 -13.29 -6.83
C HIS A 295 14.69 -14.65 -7.43
N THR A 296 15.76 -14.78 -8.21
CA THR A 296 16.12 -16.03 -8.90
C THR A 296 17.37 -16.64 -8.31
N MET A 297 17.32 -17.95 -8.06
CA MET A 297 18.42 -18.75 -7.57
C MET A 297 18.40 -20.12 -8.26
N SER A 298 19.47 -20.44 -8.98
CA SER A 298 19.79 -21.78 -9.51
C SER A 298 18.59 -22.63 -9.93
N GLY A 299 17.74 -22.12 -10.83
CA GLY A 299 16.60 -22.88 -11.38
C GLY A 299 15.28 -22.75 -10.59
N VAL A 300 15.25 -21.92 -9.56
CA VAL A 300 14.06 -21.49 -8.82
C VAL A 300 13.91 -19.97 -8.92
N THR A 301 12.70 -19.51 -9.21
CA THR A 301 12.33 -18.09 -9.13
C THR A 301 11.28 -17.91 -8.04
N PHE A 302 11.49 -16.93 -7.17
CA PHE A 302 10.53 -16.49 -6.17
C PHE A 302 9.83 -15.25 -6.70
N HIS A 303 8.50 -15.25 -6.70
CA HIS A 303 7.68 -14.19 -7.25
C HIS A 303 6.91 -13.50 -6.12
N GLY A 304 7.32 -12.27 -5.81
CA GLY A 304 6.63 -11.39 -4.88
C GLY A 304 5.34 -10.81 -5.43
N VAL A 305 4.41 -10.48 -4.54
CA VAL A 305 3.09 -9.96 -4.89
C VAL A 305 2.71 -8.80 -3.99
N TYR A 306 2.53 -7.62 -4.59
CA TYR A 306 1.97 -6.44 -3.93
C TYR A 306 0.55 -6.11 -4.37
N HIS A 307 -0.02 -6.95 -5.23
CA HIS A 307 -1.38 -6.78 -5.74
C HIS A 307 -2.18 -8.03 -5.47
N SER A 308 -3.24 -7.92 -4.66
CA SER A 308 -4.18 -9.02 -4.46
C SER A 308 -4.99 -9.27 -5.73
N ASP A 309 -4.79 -10.43 -6.37
CA ASP A 309 -5.41 -10.79 -7.64
C ASP A 309 -5.60 -12.32 -7.78
N LYS A 310 -6.39 -12.74 -8.78
CA LYS A 310 -6.51 -14.15 -9.17
C LYS A 310 -5.52 -14.44 -10.28
N ARG A 311 -4.62 -15.40 -10.05
CA ARG A 311 -3.59 -15.81 -11.01
C ARG A 311 -3.76 -17.26 -11.42
N SER A 312 -3.43 -17.55 -12.67
CA SER A 312 -3.29 -18.92 -13.15
C SER A 312 -1.90 -19.43 -12.78
N PHE A 313 -1.86 -20.56 -12.10
CA PHE A 313 -0.62 -21.26 -11.76
C PHE A 313 -0.40 -22.43 -12.70
N PHE A 314 0.86 -22.76 -12.96
CA PHE A 314 1.27 -23.78 -13.91
C PHE A 314 2.05 -24.89 -13.23
N LYS A 315 2.24 -26.00 -13.95
CA LYS A 315 3.15 -27.05 -13.52
C LYS A 315 4.55 -26.47 -13.28
N GLY A 316 5.09 -26.72 -12.09
CA GLY A 316 6.36 -26.13 -11.62
C GLY A 316 6.18 -25.00 -10.61
N ASP A 317 4.96 -24.48 -10.45
CA ASP A 317 4.66 -23.48 -9.43
C ASP A 317 4.32 -24.15 -8.09
N TYR A 318 4.69 -23.50 -6.99
CA TYR A 318 4.46 -23.96 -5.64
C TYR A 318 4.08 -22.80 -4.71
N LEU A 319 3.16 -23.09 -3.79
CA LEU A 319 2.63 -22.18 -2.79
C LEU A 319 2.83 -22.78 -1.40
N PHE A 320 3.11 -21.91 -0.42
CA PHE A 320 3.05 -22.29 0.98
C PHE A 320 1.60 -22.22 1.48
N GLY A 321 1.16 -23.30 2.12
CA GLY A 321 -0.13 -23.40 2.79
C GLY A 321 0.04 -24.07 4.15
N ASP A 322 -0.23 -23.32 5.22
CA ASP A 322 -0.03 -23.75 6.61
C ASP A 322 1.38 -24.34 6.83
N LYS A 323 1.48 -25.63 7.17
CA LYS A 323 2.75 -26.31 7.42
C LYS A 323 3.37 -26.94 6.18
N LYS A 324 2.83 -26.73 4.97
CA LYS A 324 3.25 -27.46 3.76
C LYS A 324 3.45 -26.60 2.54
N LEU A 325 4.26 -27.11 1.62
CA LEU A 325 4.36 -26.63 0.26
C LEU A 325 3.45 -27.49 -0.63
N PHE A 326 2.64 -26.86 -1.46
CA PHE A 326 1.77 -27.57 -2.40
C PHE A 326 1.91 -26.99 -3.80
N GLN A 327 1.74 -27.86 -4.79
CA GLN A 327 1.68 -27.49 -6.20
C GLN A 327 0.21 -27.37 -6.62
N PRO A 328 -0.22 -26.20 -7.16
CA PRO A 328 -1.52 -26.07 -7.80
C PRO A 328 -1.71 -27.04 -8.95
N LYS A 329 -2.98 -27.30 -9.30
CA LYS A 329 -3.27 -27.97 -10.58
C LYS A 329 -2.89 -27.04 -11.74
N ASP A 330 -2.54 -27.63 -12.87
CA ASP A 330 -2.20 -26.84 -14.05
C ASP A 330 -3.36 -25.92 -14.45
N LYS A 331 -3.04 -24.64 -14.68
CA LYS A 331 -3.96 -23.53 -14.97
C LYS A 331 -4.99 -23.23 -13.87
N GLU A 332 -4.80 -23.75 -12.65
CA GLU A 332 -5.67 -23.46 -11.52
C GLU A 332 -5.62 -21.97 -11.18
N LYS A 333 -6.79 -21.34 -11.04
CA LYS A 333 -6.90 -19.93 -10.66
C LYS A 333 -7.01 -19.80 -9.14
N ILE A 334 -5.95 -19.32 -8.52
CA ILE A 334 -5.88 -19.10 -7.07
C ILE A 334 -5.73 -17.59 -6.82
N ARG A 335 -6.46 -17.08 -5.81
CA ARG A 335 -6.26 -15.71 -5.34
C ARG A 335 -5.00 -15.69 -4.47
N LEU A 336 -4.05 -14.82 -4.82
CA LEU A 336 -2.87 -14.58 -3.99
C LEU A 336 -2.98 -13.17 -3.42
N ASP A 337 -2.97 -13.08 -2.11
CA ASP A 337 -3.07 -11.80 -1.39
C ASP A 337 -1.73 -11.05 -1.38
N ALA A 338 -1.77 -9.73 -1.22
CA ALA A 338 -0.60 -8.87 -1.23
C ALA A 338 0.38 -9.15 -0.09
N PHE A 339 1.62 -8.71 -0.27
CA PHE A 339 2.78 -8.90 0.62
C PHE A 339 3.16 -10.37 0.83
N ARG A 340 2.80 -11.23 -0.13
CA ARG A 340 3.13 -12.65 -0.18
C ARG A 340 4.07 -12.92 -1.35
N TRP A 341 4.59 -14.15 -1.39
CA TRP A 341 5.33 -14.65 -2.53
C TRP A 341 5.00 -16.13 -2.79
N TYR A 342 5.26 -16.58 -4.01
CA TYR A 342 5.24 -17.99 -4.43
C TYR A 342 6.54 -18.32 -5.17
N LEU A 343 6.75 -19.58 -5.55
CA LEU A 343 7.96 -19.96 -6.28
C LEU A 343 7.63 -20.82 -7.50
N SER A 344 8.48 -20.71 -8.53
CA SER A 344 8.45 -21.50 -9.75
C SER A 344 9.79 -22.22 -9.91
N CYS A 345 9.74 -23.54 -10.08
CA CYS A 345 10.93 -24.37 -10.28
C CYS A 345 10.97 -24.92 -11.70
N LYS A 346 12.14 -24.85 -12.34
CA LYS A 346 12.38 -25.52 -13.64
C LYS A 346 12.34 -27.03 -13.53
N ALA A 347 12.81 -27.57 -12.39
CA ALA A 347 12.78 -28.99 -12.08
C ALA A 347 11.79 -29.27 -10.93
N PRO A 348 11.09 -30.42 -10.93
CA PRO A 348 10.18 -30.77 -9.84
C PRO A 348 10.90 -30.84 -8.49
N LEU A 349 10.26 -30.34 -7.44
CA LEU A 349 10.73 -30.51 -6.07
C LEU A 349 10.64 -31.98 -5.63
N LYS A 350 11.67 -32.47 -4.93
CA LYS A 350 11.68 -33.84 -4.38
C LYS A 350 10.94 -33.93 -3.04
N ALA A 351 10.65 -35.15 -2.60
CA ALA A 351 10.14 -35.38 -1.25
C ALA A 351 11.09 -34.77 -0.20
N GLY A 352 10.54 -34.08 0.80
CA GLY A 352 11.36 -33.34 1.74
C GLY A 352 12.04 -32.11 1.12
N ALA A 353 11.32 -31.41 0.24
CA ALA A 353 11.80 -30.31 -0.57
C ALA A 353 12.36 -29.11 0.21
N LEU A 354 12.05 -28.95 1.50
CA LEU A 354 12.43 -27.77 2.28
C LEU A 354 13.49 -28.12 3.33
N ARG A 355 14.60 -27.37 3.35
CA ARG A 355 15.64 -27.52 4.38
C ARG A 355 15.81 -26.20 5.11
N LEU A 356 15.55 -26.19 6.41
CA LEU A 356 15.78 -25.04 7.28
C LEU A 356 17.05 -25.30 8.08
N SER A 357 18.03 -24.39 7.96
CA SER A 357 19.41 -24.51 8.51
C SER A 357 19.53 -25.13 9.91
N ASN A 358 18.59 -24.94 10.84
CA ASN A 358 18.71 -25.38 12.23
C ASN A 358 17.48 -26.13 12.81
N ILE A 359 16.58 -26.64 11.98
CA ILE A 359 15.51 -27.52 12.45
C ILE A 359 15.55 -28.82 11.64
N PRO A 360 15.81 -29.99 12.27
CA PRO A 360 15.38 -31.26 11.71
C PRO A 360 13.85 -31.32 11.81
N LEU A 361 13.16 -30.48 11.03
CA LEU A 361 11.72 -30.55 10.89
C LEU A 361 11.47 -31.86 10.16
N SER A 362 10.80 -32.81 10.81
CA SER A 362 10.09 -33.88 10.13
C SER A 362 9.28 -33.21 9.03
N LEU A 363 9.77 -33.34 7.81
CA LEU A 363 9.48 -32.42 6.73
C LEU A 363 7.98 -32.40 6.39
N PRO A 364 7.45 -31.25 5.98
CA PRO A 364 6.14 -31.18 5.36
C PRO A 364 6.05 -32.15 4.19
N SER A 365 4.98 -32.95 4.16
CA SER A 365 4.64 -33.70 2.96
C SER A 365 4.29 -32.70 1.84
N VAL A 366 4.98 -32.80 0.70
CA VAL A 366 4.51 -32.17 -0.53
C VAL A 366 3.19 -32.86 -0.87
N SER A 367 2.08 -32.18 -0.57
CA SER A 367 0.77 -32.69 -0.92
C SER A 367 0.54 -32.39 -2.40
N LEU A 368 0.62 -33.41 -3.24
CA LEU A 368 0.15 -33.38 -4.63
C LEU A 368 -1.38 -33.38 -4.63
N SER A 369 -1.95 -32.25 -4.21
CA SER A 369 -3.35 -31.81 -4.33
C SER A 369 -3.67 -30.94 -3.12
N GLY A 370 -4.11 -29.71 -3.39
CA GLY A 370 -4.78 -28.88 -2.40
C GLY A 370 -6.09 -29.53 -1.99
N GLN A 371 -6.08 -30.41 -0.99
CA GLN A 371 -7.29 -30.64 -0.22
C GLN A 371 -7.59 -29.33 0.51
N ARG A 372 -8.43 -28.49 -0.09
CA ARG A 372 -9.25 -27.55 0.66
C ARG A 372 -9.93 -28.38 1.75
N THR A 373 -9.63 -28.08 3.01
CA THR A 373 -10.43 -28.62 4.11
C THR A 373 -11.84 -28.06 3.94
N GLU A 374 -12.77 -28.91 3.48
CA GLU A 374 -14.14 -28.52 3.21
C GLU A 374 -14.78 -27.94 4.47
N ARG A 375 -15.41 -26.76 4.32
CA ARG A 375 -16.16 -26.13 5.41
C ARG A 375 -17.38 -26.98 5.75
N ILE A 376 -17.68 -27.07 7.04
CA ILE A 376 -18.80 -27.82 7.59
C ILE A 376 -19.80 -26.81 8.15
N TYR A 377 -21.07 -27.03 7.85
CA TYR A 377 -22.19 -26.20 8.28
C TYR A 377 -23.24 -27.04 9.00
N THR A 378 -24.04 -26.43 9.87
CA THR A 378 -25.28 -27.04 10.36
C THR A 378 -26.34 -27.08 9.25
N LEU A 379 -27.48 -27.74 9.49
CA LEU A 379 -28.60 -27.77 8.54
C LEU A 379 -29.19 -26.37 8.30
N GLU A 380 -29.07 -25.48 9.29
CA GLU A 380 -29.48 -24.08 9.23
C GLU A 380 -28.43 -23.19 8.55
N GLY A 381 -27.33 -23.77 8.04
CA GLY A 381 -26.30 -23.04 7.31
C GLY A 381 -25.27 -22.32 8.18
N ARG A 382 -25.23 -22.57 9.50
CA ARG A 382 -24.22 -21.98 10.40
C ARG A 382 -22.88 -22.68 10.24
N TYR A 383 -21.80 -21.93 10.05
CA TYR A 383 -20.45 -22.49 9.96
C TYR A 383 -20.00 -23.07 11.32
N VAL A 384 -19.49 -24.31 11.32
CA VAL A 384 -19.07 -25.03 12.54
C VAL A 384 -17.64 -25.59 12.46
N GLY A 385 -16.86 -25.21 11.45
CA GLY A 385 -15.45 -25.59 11.31
C GLY A 385 -15.16 -26.42 10.07
N SER A 386 -14.07 -27.18 10.09
CA SER A 386 -13.56 -27.94 8.94
C SER A 386 -13.20 -29.40 9.25
N SER A 387 -13.51 -29.89 10.46
CA SER A 387 -13.28 -31.27 10.89
C SER A 387 -14.50 -31.86 11.59
N LEU A 388 -15.03 -32.98 11.07
CA LEU A 388 -16.15 -33.70 11.67
C LEU A 388 -15.79 -34.35 13.02
N LYS A 389 -14.50 -34.59 13.29
CA LYS A 389 -14.04 -35.29 14.52
C LYS A 389 -14.24 -34.48 15.81
N LYS A 390 -14.39 -33.16 15.69
CA LYS A 390 -14.54 -32.24 16.83
C LYS A 390 -15.98 -31.78 17.04
N LEU A 391 -16.91 -32.27 16.21
CA LEU A 391 -18.31 -31.88 16.26
C LEU A 391 -19.11 -32.87 17.12
N PRO A 392 -20.10 -32.38 17.88
CA PRO A 392 -21.08 -33.24 18.52
C PRO A 392 -21.78 -34.16 17.52
N LYS A 393 -22.31 -35.29 18.00
CA LYS A 393 -23.14 -36.20 17.20
C LYS A 393 -24.31 -35.43 16.56
N GLY A 394 -24.55 -35.65 15.28
CA GLY A 394 -25.55 -34.88 14.52
C GLY A 394 -25.34 -34.92 13.01
N VAL A 395 -26.21 -34.23 12.26
CA VAL A 395 -26.15 -34.15 10.79
C VAL A 395 -25.65 -32.77 10.37
N TYR A 396 -24.68 -32.75 9.46
CA TYR A 396 -24.02 -31.54 8.98
C TYR A 396 -23.97 -31.49 7.46
N ILE A 397 -23.74 -30.31 6.90
CA ILE A 397 -23.48 -30.09 5.47
C ILE A 397 -21.98 -29.94 5.25
N LYS A 398 -21.39 -30.84 4.46
CA LYS A 398 -19.98 -30.79 4.04
C LYS A 398 -19.92 -31.00 2.54
N GLY A 399 -19.30 -30.06 1.81
CA GLY A 399 -19.21 -30.11 0.34
C GLY A 399 -20.59 -30.16 -0.35
N GLY A 400 -21.62 -29.53 0.24
CA GLY A 400 -22.99 -29.53 -0.28
C GLY A 400 -23.78 -30.82 -0.04
N LYS A 401 -23.22 -31.80 0.69
CA LYS A 401 -23.89 -33.08 1.02
C LYS A 401 -24.15 -33.18 2.53
N LYS A 402 -25.24 -33.88 2.89
CA LYS A 402 -25.54 -34.23 4.29
C LYS A 402 -24.58 -35.34 4.76
N VAL A 403 -23.97 -35.17 5.92
CA VAL A 403 -23.04 -36.11 6.54
C VAL A 403 -23.39 -36.26 8.03
N ALA A 404 -23.48 -37.50 8.52
CA ALA A 404 -23.78 -37.78 9.92
C ALA A 404 -22.51 -38.05 10.73
N VAL A 405 -22.36 -37.37 11.86
CA VAL A 405 -21.38 -37.67 12.92
C VAL A 405 -22.07 -38.57 13.94
N ARG A 406 -21.53 -39.79 14.13
CA ARG A 406 -22.12 -40.85 14.96
C ARG A 406 -21.49 -40.96 16.33
#